data_AF-A0A314YWH8-F1
#
_entry.id   AF-A0A314YWH8-F1
#
_cell.length_a   1.000
_cell.length_b   1.000
_cell.length_c   1.000
_cell.angle_alpha   90.00
_cell.angle_beta   90.00
_cell.angle_gamma   90.00
#
_symmetry.space_group_name_H-M   'P 1'
#
loop_
_entity.id
_entity.type
_entity.pdbx_description
1 polymer ?
#
loop_
_entity_poly.entity_id
_entity_poly.type
_entity_poly.pdbx_seq_one_letter_code
_entity_poly.pdbx_strand_id
1 'polypeptide(L)'
;MESSDNFFHEASYLDQEGQSRTSKVPVVQEIARRGIKHLPKRFARMHPQHDHDPVTSFLADDVSEFLPSISMANLRARFKPEDRAQELAKLANGAGAWGMFVIKDHGVTWSVLQGVRDVVKEFFGLSFEEKKASVGSYVSVDNMGYGRNFVKSEDQPLDWIDRVTMKAAPAGATQGLHVWPQRPANFRHAIEQYVAEARSILNDL
;
A
#
# COMPACT_ATOMS: atom_id res chain seq x y z
N MET A 1 19.58 -20.58 21.39
CA MET A 1 19.39 -19.12 21.59
C MET A 1 18.12 -18.76 20.82
N GLU A 2 16.99 -19.18 21.36
CA GLU A 2 15.65 -19.05 20.79
C GLU A 2 14.94 -17.92 21.52
N SER A 3 14.71 -16.79 20.85
CA SER A 3 13.79 -15.76 21.36
C SER A 3 13.02 -15.06 20.22
N SER A 4 12.86 -15.76 19.09
CA SER A 4 12.18 -15.26 17.89
C SER A 4 10.65 -15.42 17.92
N ASP A 5 10.08 -16.04 18.95
CA ASP A 5 8.87 -16.84 18.72
C ASP A 5 7.50 -16.16 18.78
N ASN A 6 7.37 -14.88 19.09
CA ASN A 6 6.03 -14.36 19.42
C ASN A 6 5.37 -13.43 18.39
N PHE A 7 6.05 -13.03 17.30
CA PHE A 7 5.50 -12.02 16.37
C PHE A 7 5.49 -12.53 14.93
N PHE A 8 4.42 -13.21 14.55
CA PHE A 8 4.19 -13.69 13.19
C PHE A 8 2.77 -13.43 12.71
N HIS A 9 2.66 -13.15 11.41
CA HIS A 9 1.44 -13.31 10.66
C HIS A 9 1.28 -14.77 10.25
N GLU A 10 0.04 -15.27 10.30
CA GLU A 10 -0.32 -16.55 9.71
C GLU A 10 -0.90 -16.28 8.33
N ALA A 11 -0.36 -16.92 7.30
CA ALA A 11 -0.82 -16.79 5.94
C ALA A 11 -1.10 -18.18 5.38
N SER A 12 -2.36 -18.45 5.02
CA SER A 12 -2.72 -19.72 4.37
C SER A 12 -2.67 -19.63 2.86
N TYR A 13 -2.28 -20.72 2.22
CA TYR A 13 -2.13 -20.84 0.78
C TYR A 13 -2.43 -22.28 0.33
N LEU A 14 -2.79 -22.47 -0.94
CA LEU A 14 -2.93 -23.80 -1.53
C LEU A 14 -1.58 -24.23 -2.10
N ASP A 15 -1.12 -25.43 -1.74
CA ASP A 15 0.06 -26.02 -2.34
C ASP A 15 -0.22 -26.59 -3.74
N GLN A 16 0.79 -27.20 -4.35
CA GLN A 16 0.70 -27.74 -5.72
C GLN A 16 -0.31 -28.88 -5.85
N GLU A 17 -0.68 -29.52 -4.74
CA GLU A 17 -1.67 -30.60 -4.66
C GLU A 17 -3.07 -30.06 -4.33
N GLY A 18 -3.21 -28.74 -4.19
CA GLY A 18 -4.46 -28.08 -3.82
C GLY A 18 -4.79 -28.19 -2.33
N GLN A 19 -3.84 -28.59 -1.49
CA GLN A 19 -4.03 -28.68 -0.04
C GLN A 19 -3.76 -27.34 0.63
N SER A 20 -4.62 -26.96 1.58
CA SER A 20 -4.41 -25.76 2.39
C SER A 20 -3.24 -25.95 3.35
N ARG A 21 -2.26 -25.04 3.24
CA ARG A 21 -1.09 -24.91 4.12
C ARG A 21 -1.12 -23.56 4.81
N THR A 22 -0.48 -23.45 5.96
CA THR A 22 -0.33 -22.18 6.69
C THR A 22 1.14 -21.92 6.96
N SER A 23 1.64 -20.77 6.51
CA SER A 23 2.99 -20.30 6.77
C SER A 23 3.00 -19.25 7.87
N LYS A 24 3.99 -19.33 8.76
CA LYS A 24 4.30 -18.27 9.72
C LYS A 24 5.27 -17.29 9.08
N VAL A 25 4.81 -16.06 8.90
CA VAL A 25 5.63 -14.96 8.35
C VAL A 25 5.98 -14.01 9.48
N PRO A 26 7.27 -13.80 9.79
CA PRO A 26 7.68 -12.84 10.80
C PRO A 26 7.13 -11.42 10.53
N VAL A 27 6.70 -10.73 11.58
CA VAL A 27 6.23 -9.34 11.49
C VAL A 27 7.43 -8.43 11.28
N VAL A 28 7.50 -7.76 10.14
CA VAL A 28 8.68 -7.00 9.71
C VAL A 28 8.95 -5.83 10.64
N GLN A 29 7.91 -5.12 11.07
CA GLN A 29 8.03 -3.99 11.99
C GLN A 29 8.64 -4.41 13.33
N GLU A 30 8.26 -5.57 13.86
CA GLU A 30 8.80 -6.07 15.14
C GLU A 30 10.24 -6.55 15.00
N ILE A 31 10.58 -7.18 13.88
CA ILE A 31 11.97 -7.51 13.55
C ILE A 31 12.82 -6.23 13.48
N ALA A 32 12.34 -5.19 12.78
CA ALA A 32 13.05 -3.93 12.64
C ALA A 32 13.22 -3.21 13.99
N ARG A 33 12.18 -3.16 14.83
CA ARG A 33 12.21 -2.53 16.17
C ARG A 33 13.26 -3.14 17.09
N ARG A 34 13.48 -4.45 17.01
CA ARG A 34 14.45 -5.17 17.84
C ARG A 34 15.90 -5.00 17.35
N GLY A 35 16.08 -4.47 16.15
CA GLY A 35 17.36 -4.45 15.46
C GLY A 35 17.69 -5.82 14.86
N ILE A 36 18.17 -5.81 13.62
CA ILE A 36 18.63 -7.03 12.94
C ILE A 36 20.14 -7.00 12.75
N LYS A 37 20.78 -8.15 12.99
CA LYS A 37 22.17 -8.40 12.58
C LYS A 37 22.25 -9.07 11.21
N HIS A 38 21.23 -9.87 10.89
CA HIS A 38 21.12 -10.60 9.62
C HIS A 38 19.67 -10.54 9.13
N LEU A 39 19.49 -10.31 7.83
CA LEU A 39 18.18 -10.36 7.18
C LEU A 39 17.70 -11.83 7.12
N PRO A 40 16.48 -12.17 7.56
CA PRO A 40 15.97 -13.53 7.43
C PRO A 40 15.89 -13.95 5.95
N LYS A 41 16.23 -15.21 5.65
CA LYS A 41 16.38 -15.72 4.28
C LYS A 41 15.18 -15.45 3.38
N ARG A 42 13.95 -15.58 3.90
CA ARG A 42 12.72 -15.33 3.15
C ARG A 42 12.56 -13.87 2.70
N PHE A 43 13.27 -12.92 3.30
CA PHE A 43 13.26 -11.51 2.86
C PHE A 43 14.48 -11.15 2.01
N ALA A 44 15.46 -12.06 1.88
CA ALA A 44 16.59 -11.89 1.00
C ALA A 44 16.17 -12.30 -0.43
N ARG A 45 16.27 -11.37 -1.38
CA ARG A 45 16.19 -11.72 -2.80
C ARG A 45 17.53 -12.31 -3.22
N MET A 46 17.61 -13.64 -3.21
CA MET A 46 18.72 -14.35 -3.84
C MET A 46 18.43 -14.35 -5.34
N HIS A 47 19.01 -13.40 -6.09
CA HIS A 47 18.92 -13.40 -7.54
C HIS A 47 19.88 -14.46 -8.10
N PRO A 48 19.43 -15.53 -8.77
CA PRO A 48 20.35 -16.52 -9.31
C PRO A 48 20.88 -16.19 -10.71
N GLN A 49 20.38 -15.16 -11.42
CA GLN A 49 20.70 -15.06 -12.86
C GLN A 49 20.53 -13.70 -13.57
N HIS A 50 20.38 -12.59 -12.85
CA HIS A 50 20.42 -11.28 -13.51
C HIS A 50 21.22 -10.29 -12.67
N ASP A 51 22.44 -10.00 -13.13
CA ASP A 51 23.14 -8.73 -12.93
C ASP A 51 22.31 -7.61 -13.62
N HIS A 52 21.09 -7.39 -13.15
CA HIS A 52 20.54 -6.06 -13.31
C HIS A 52 21.28 -5.22 -12.27
N ASP A 53 21.97 -4.20 -12.76
CA ASP A 53 22.66 -3.19 -11.97
C ASP A 53 21.93 -2.96 -10.66
N PRO A 54 22.65 -2.79 -9.52
CA PRO A 54 22.00 -2.38 -8.28
C PRO A 54 21.08 -1.25 -8.67
N VAL A 55 19.77 -1.36 -8.33
CA VAL A 55 18.84 -0.24 -8.50
C VAL A 55 19.58 0.93 -7.89
N THR A 56 20.16 1.76 -8.76
CA THR A 56 20.90 2.92 -8.31
C THR A 56 19.87 3.61 -7.46
N SER A 57 20.22 3.86 -6.21
CA SER A 57 19.44 4.74 -5.36
C SER A 57 19.44 6.07 -6.09
N PHE A 58 18.56 6.21 -7.08
CA PHE A 58 18.10 7.48 -7.58
C PHE A 58 17.60 8.13 -6.30
N LEU A 59 18.41 9.06 -5.80
CA LEU A 59 18.05 9.87 -4.66
C LEU A 59 16.63 10.32 -4.93
N ALA A 60 15.74 10.10 -3.97
CA ALA A 60 14.29 10.24 -4.13
C ALA A 60 13.86 11.64 -4.63
N ASP A 61 14.78 12.59 -4.69
CA ASP A 61 14.60 13.94 -5.19
C ASP A 61 14.41 14.02 -6.72
N ASP A 62 14.84 13.04 -7.52
CA ASP A 62 14.93 13.20 -8.99
C ASP A 62 13.76 12.55 -9.78
N VAL A 63 13.02 11.60 -9.19
CA VAL A 63 11.92 10.90 -9.90
C VAL A 63 10.78 11.85 -10.28
N SER A 64 10.58 12.91 -9.49
CA SER A 64 9.60 13.96 -9.80
C SER A 64 10.04 14.89 -10.94
N GLU A 65 11.32 14.97 -11.26
CA GLU A 65 11.82 15.78 -12.39
C GLU A 65 11.63 15.05 -13.73
N PHE A 66 11.68 13.72 -13.74
CA PHE A 66 11.51 12.92 -14.95
C PHE A 66 10.07 12.54 -15.28
N LEU A 67 9.22 12.40 -14.28
CA LEU A 67 7.83 11.99 -14.52
C LEU A 67 6.95 13.18 -14.93
N PRO A 68 6.07 13.00 -15.94
CA PRO A 68 5.11 14.04 -16.31
C PRO A 68 4.23 14.44 -15.12
N SER A 69 4.19 15.73 -14.82
CA SER A 69 3.33 16.31 -13.80
C SER A 69 2.07 16.90 -14.44
N ILE A 70 0.90 16.39 -14.04
CA ILE A 70 -0.42 16.72 -14.58
C ILE A 70 -1.21 17.57 -13.58
N SER A 71 -1.56 18.79 -13.96
CA SER A 71 -2.38 19.72 -13.19
C SER A 71 -3.87 19.46 -13.38
N MET A 72 -4.56 19.02 -12.32
CA MET A 72 -6.03 18.87 -12.38
C MET A 72 -6.74 20.22 -12.54
N ALA A 73 -6.16 21.32 -12.05
CA ALA A 73 -6.72 22.65 -12.24
C ALA A 73 -6.77 23.03 -13.73
N ASN A 74 -5.71 22.75 -14.49
CA ASN A 74 -5.68 22.97 -15.94
C ASN A 74 -6.64 22.04 -16.70
N LEU A 75 -6.72 20.76 -16.30
CA LEU A 75 -7.67 19.81 -16.90
C LEU A 75 -9.14 20.25 -16.70
N ARG A 76 -9.44 20.84 -15.53
CA ARG A 76 -10.77 21.36 -15.17
C ARG A 76 -11.05 22.76 -15.74
N ALA A 77 -10.06 23.45 -16.32
CA ALA A 77 -10.18 24.83 -16.78
C ALA A 77 -11.04 24.96 -18.05
N ARG A 78 -12.37 24.93 -17.90
CA ARG A 78 -13.33 25.00 -19.02
C ARG A 78 -13.26 26.29 -19.84
N PHE A 79 -12.78 27.38 -19.24
CA PHE A 79 -12.67 28.69 -19.88
C PHE A 79 -11.28 28.96 -20.50
N LYS A 80 -10.39 27.95 -20.49
CA LYS A 80 -9.04 28.04 -21.09
C LYS A 80 -8.77 26.78 -21.94
N PRO A 81 -9.36 26.68 -23.14
CA PRO A 81 -9.29 25.47 -23.96
C PRO A 81 -7.86 25.11 -24.38
N GLU A 82 -6.99 26.10 -24.57
CA GLU A 82 -5.58 25.89 -24.91
C GLU A 82 -4.81 25.25 -23.75
N ASP A 83 -4.92 25.80 -22.53
CA ASP A 83 -4.31 25.23 -21.32
C ASP A 83 -4.78 23.79 -21.10
N ARG A 84 -6.09 23.53 -21.25
CA ARG A 84 -6.66 22.19 -21.11
C ARG A 84 -6.15 21.23 -22.18
N ALA A 85 -6.04 21.65 -23.44
CA ALA A 85 -5.54 20.82 -24.52
C ALA A 85 -4.05 20.45 -24.33
N GLN A 86 -3.24 21.41 -23.88
CA GLN A 86 -1.83 21.16 -23.55
C GLN A 86 -1.71 20.16 -22.40
N GLU A 87 -2.52 20.29 -21.35
CA GLU A 87 -2.48 19.38 -20.21
C GLU A 87 -2.97 17.97 -20.56
N LEU A 88 -3.98 17.84 -21.41
CA LEU A 88 -4.43 16.56 -21.96
C LEU A 88 -3.33 15.88 -22.81
N ALA A 89 -2.60 16.66 -23.62
CA ALA A 89 -1.48 16.12 -24.40
C ALA A 89 -0.36 15.60 -23.49
N LYS A 90 -0.04 16.32 -22.39
CA LYS A 90 0.91 15.84 -21.37
C LYS A 90 0.43 14.55 -20.70
N LEU A 91 -0.86 14.48 -20.35
CA LEU A 91 -1.46 13.28 -19.75
C LEU A 91 -1.35 12.07 -20.69
N ALA A 92 -1.76 12.23 -21.94
CA ALA A 92 -1.67 11.17 -22.94
C ALA A 92 -0.22 10.72 -23.17
N ASN A 93 0.72 11.67 -23.24
CA ASN A 93 2.14 11.36 -23.38
C ASN A 93 2.70 10.64 -22.15
N GLY A 94 2.36 11.07 -20.94
CA GLY A 94 2.80 10.39 -19.71
C GLY A 94 2.24 8.99 -19.58
N ALA A 95 0.95 8.81 -19.85
CA ALA A 95 0.33 7.49 -19.87
C ALA A 95 0.92 6.58 -20.97
N GLY A 96 1.19 7.12 -22.16
CA GLY A 96 1.70 6.35 -23.30
C GLY A 96 3.19 6.01 -23.22
N ALA A 97 4.03 6.96 -22.86
CA ALA A 97 5.49 6.79 -22.85
C ALA A 97 6.00 6.16 -21.56
N TRP A 98 5.39 6.49 -20.41
CA TRP A 98 5.87 6.06 -19.09
C TRP A 98 4.94 5.07 -18.40
N GLY A 99 3.66 5.04 -18.75
CA GLY A 99 2.64 4.30 -17.99
C GLY A 99 2.37 4.87 -16.59
N MET A 100 2.99 6.00 -16.25
CA MET A 100 2.83 6.68 -14.96
C MET A 100 3.05 8.20 -15.09
N PHE A 101 2.43 8.94 -14.19
CA PHE A 101 2.51 10.39 -14.10
C PHE A 101 2.17 10.83 -12.66
N VAL A 102 2.55 12.04 -12.30
CA VAL A 102 2.26 12.63 -10.98
C VAL A 102 1.15 13.66 -11.13
N ILE A 103 0.14 13.61 -10.27
CA ILE A 103 -0.95 14.58 -10.27
C ILE A 103 -0.64 15.72 -9.29
N LYS A 104 -0.76 16.96 -9.74
CA LYS A 104 -0.70 18.18 -8.92
C LYS A 104 -1.96 19.01 -9.05
N ASP A 105 -2.09 20.04 -8.22
CA ASP A 105 -3.27 20.92 -8.17
C ASP A 105 -4.58 20.14 -8.07
N HIS A 106 -4.52 18.99 -7.39
CA HIS A 106 -5.55 17.95 -7.40
C HIS A 106 -6.86 18.37 -6.72
N GLY A 107 -6.81 19.38 -5.85
CA GLY A 107 -7.97 19.89 -5.13
C GLY A 107 -8.26 19.19 -3.79
N VAL A 108 -7.66 18.02 -3.52
CA VAL A 108 -7.72 17.41 -2.17
C VAL A 108 -7.16 18.36 -1.13
N THR A 109 -7.94 18.64 -0.10
CA THR A 109 -7.53 19.51 0.99
C THR A 109 -6.41 18.89 1.82
N TRP A 110 -5.51 19.73 2.34
CA TRP A 110 -4.40 19.26 3.18
C TRP A 110 -4.86 18.51 4.42
N SER A 111 -6.00 18.90 5.02
CA SER A 111 -6.56 18.22 6.20
C SER A 111 -6.95 16.77 5.91
N VAL A 112 -7.47 16.46 4.71
CA VAL A 112 -7.78 15.08 4.31
C VAL A 112 -6.51 14.25 4.16
N LEU A 113 -5.48 14.81 3.51
CA LEU A 113 -4.20 14.13 3.33
C LEU A 113 -3.49 13.87 4.66
N GLN A 114 -3.47 14.87 5.57
CA GLN A 114 -2.94 14.69 6.92
C GLN A 114 -3.76 13.67 7.71
N GLY A 115 -5.10 13.75 7.65
CA GLY A 115 -5.97 12.84 8.37
C GLY A 115 -5.68 11.37 8.06
N VAL A 116 -5.53 11.01 6.78
CA VAL A 116 -5.13 9.64 6.39
C VAL A 116 -3.72 9.31 6.87
N ARG A 117 -2.76 10.22 6.69
CA ARG A 117 -1.38 9.99 7.13
C ARG A 117 -1.31 9.71 8.63
N ASP A 118 -2.06 10.47 9.43
CA ASP A 118 -2.04 10.40 10.89
C ASP A 118 -2.71 9.12 11.38
N VAL A 119 -3.89 8.76 10.87
CA VAL A 119 -4.55 7.52 11.32
C VAL A 119 -3.76 6.26 10.94
N VAL A 120 -3.09 6.26 9.78
CA VAL A 120 -2.22 5.15 9.35
C VAL A 120 -0.98 5.08 10.25
N LYS A 121 -0.33 6.21 10.52
CA LYS A 121 0.82 6.26 11.44
C LYS A 121 0.45 5.81 12.84
N GLU A 122 -0.68 6.26 13.37
CA GLU A 122 -1.15 5.90 14.71
C GLU A 122 -1.45 4.41 14.79
N PHE A 123 -2.17 3.84 13.81
CA PHE A 123 -2.42 2.40 13.73
C PHE A 123 -1.11 1.59 13.75
N PHE A 124 -0.13 1.93 12.90
CA PHE A 124 1.17 1.25 12.90
C PHE A 124 2.03 1.56 14.13
N GLY A 125 1.71 2.63 14.88
CA GLY A 125 2.30 2.97 16.17
C GLY A 125 1.91 2.01 17.29
N LEU A 126 0.72 1.40 17.20
CA LEU A 126 0.21 0.43 18.19
C LEU A 126 1.12 -0.81 18.34
N SER A 127 0.92 -1.55 19.44
CA SER A 127 1.56 -2.85 19.63
C SER A 127 1.08 -3.87 18.58
N PHE A 128 1.82 -4.95 18.38
CA PHE A 128 1.38 -6.02 17.48
C PHE A 128 0.03 -6.61 17.91
N GLU A 129 -0.14 -6.84 19.20
CA GLU A 129 -1.35 -7.40 19.80
C GLU A 129 -2.55 -6.49 19.57
N GLU A 130 -2.38 -5.17 19.75
CA GLU A 130 -3.43 -4.19 19.51
C GLU A 130 -3.78 -4.10 18.03
N LYS A 131 -2.80 -4.09 17.12
CA LYS A 131 -3.06 -4.12 15.67
C LYS A 131 -3.86 -5.36 15.30
N LYS A 132 -3.42 -6.55 15.74
CA LYS A 132 -4.07 -7.83 15.47
C LYS A 132 -5.48 -7.92 16.06
N ALA A 133 -5.72 -7.32 17.23
CA ALA A 133 -7.04 -7.29 17.85
C ALA A 133 -7.98 -6.25 17.21
N SER A 134 -7.43 -5.14 16.69
CA SER A 134 -8.22 -4.03 16.15
C SER A 134 -8.77 -4.28 14.74
N VAL A 135 -8.28 -5.31 14.04
CA VAL A 135 -8.74 -5.68 12.70
C VAL A 135 -8.68 -7.21 12.54
N GLY A 136 -9.77 -7.79 12.06
CA GLY A 136 -9.85 -9.20 11.72
C GLY A 136 -8.93 -9.56 10.56
N SER A 137 -8.34 -10.76 10.63
CA SER A 137 -7.55 -11.34 9.55
C SER A 137 -8.45 -12.22 8.69
N TYR A 138 -8.57 -11.92 7.40
CA TYR A 138 -9.42 -12.68 6.48
C TYR A 138 -8.60 -13.23 5.32
N VAL A 139 -8.22 -14.50 5.42
CA VAL A 139 -7.47 -15.19 4.36
C VAL A 139 -8.37 -15.54 3.17
N SER A 140 -9.65 -15.84 3.41
CA SER A 140 -10.61 -16.21 2.35
C SER A 140 -11.34 -15.02 1.70
N VAL A 141 -11.36 -13.87 2.35
CA VAL A 141 -12.06 -12.67 1.84
C VAL A 141 -11.04 -11.72 1.23
N ASP A 142 -10.70 -11.98 -0.04
CA ASP A 142 -9.78 -11.18 -0.87
C ASP A 142 -8.45 -10.79 -0.21
N ASN A 143 -7.96 -11.59 0.76
CA ASN A 143 -6.79 -11.28 1.58
C ASN A 143 -6.86 -9.87 2.22
N MET A 144 -7.93 -9.56 2.96
CA MET A 144 -8.10 -8.30 3.67
C MET A 144 -7.70 -8.38 5.15
N GLY A 145 -7.48 -7.22 5.77
CA GLY A 145 -7.10 -7.05 7.17
C GLY A 145 -5.62 -6.73 7.36
N TYR A 146 -5.16 -6.78 8.61
CA TYR A 146 -3.75 -6.64 8.97
C TYR A 146 -3.07 -8.01 8.92
N GLY A 147 -2.10 -8.15 8.04
CA GLY A 147 -1.48 -9.45 7.82
C GLY A 147 -0.52 -9.49 6.65
N ARG A 148 -0.15 -10.72 6.30
CA ARG A 148 0.59 -11.01 5.09
C ARG A 148 -0.33 -11.62 4.05
N ASN A 149 -0.54 -10.87 2.98
CA ASN A 149 -1.32 -11.31 1.83
C ASN A 149 -0.37 -11.87 0.75
N PHE A 150 -0.90 -12.75 -0.10
CA PHE A 150 -0.19 -13.29 -1.28
C PHE A 150 1.02 -14.20 -0.99
N VAL A 151 1.03 -14.88 0.17
CA VAL A 151 1.94 -16.02 0.39
C VAL A 151 1.46 -17.21 -0.46
N LYS A 152 2.36 -17.85 -1.18
CA LYS A 152 2.08 -18.95 -2.13
C LYS A 152 2.89 -20.21 -1.84
N SER A 153 3.97 -20.10 -1.07
CA SER A 153 4.80 -21.22 -0.62
C SER A 153 5.68 -20.84 0.58
N GLU A 154 6.25 -21.82 1.27
CA GLU A 154 7.22 -21.57 2.35
C GLU A 154 8.50 -20.91 1.84
N ASP A 155 9.00 -21.31 0.67
CA ASP A 155 10.26 -20.83 0.12
C ASP A 155 10.14 -19.53 -0.67
N GLN A 156 8.93 -18.96 -0.78
CA GLN A 156 8.70 -17.72 -1.51
C GLN A 156 9.48 -16.55 -0.89
N PRO A 157 10.25 -15.78 -1.69
CA PRO A 157 10.79 -14.50 -1.27
C PRO A 157 9.67 -13.49 -0.96
N LEU A 158 9.77 -12.80 0.16
CA LEU A 158 8.79 -11.86 0.69
C LEU A 158 9.36 -10.44 0.74
N ASP A 159 8.54 -9.46 0.36
CA ASP A 159 8.85 -8.04 0.58
C ASP A 159 8.98 -7.69 2.08
N TRP A 160 9.91 -6.79 2.39
CA TRP A 160 10.17 -6.26 3.73
C TRP A 160 9.14 -5.20 4.17
N ILE A 161 7.90 -5.63 4.39
CA ILE A 161 6.77 -4.76 4.72
C ILE A 161 5.71 -5.52 5.54
N ASP A 162 4.99 -4.79 6.37
CA ASP A 162 3.70 -5.20 6.93
C ASP A 162 2.59 -4.37 6.25
N ARG A 163 1.39 -4.95 6.09
CA ARG A 163 0.28 -4.30 5.36
C ARG A 163 -1.04 -4.44 6.13
N VAL A 164 -1.88 -3.41 5.98
CA VAL A 164 -3.31 -3.48 6.30
C VAL A 164 -4.09 -3.23 5.00
N THR A 165 -5.01 -4.13 4.64
CA THR A 165 -5.71 -4.12 3.34
C THR A 165 -7.21 -4.08 3.54
N MET A 166 -7.91 -3.21 2.81
CA MET A 166 -9.37 -3.08 2.85
C MET A 166 -9.90 -2.49 1.55
N LYS A 167 -11.16 -2.78 1.19
CA LYS A 167 -11.87 -2.09 0.11
C LYS A 167 -12.66 -0.91 0.67
N ALA A 168 -12.25 0.30 0.31
CA ALA A 168 -12.93 1.53 0.73
C ALA A 168 -13.99 2.03 -0.29
N ALA A 169 -14.06 1.43 -1.47
CA ALA A 169 -15.04 1.78 -2.50
C ALA A 169 -15.54 0.53 -3.27
N PRO A 170 -16.82 0.51 -3.71
CA PRO A 170 -17.87 1.47 -3.34
C PRO A 170 -18.15 1.45 -1.83
N ALA A 171 -18.86 2.46 -1.31
CA ALA A 171 -19.22 2.51 0.10
C ALA A 171 -19.96 1.23 0.49
N GLY A 172 -19.57 0.62 1.61
CA GLY A 172 -20.15 -0.65 2.06
C GLY A 172 -19.56 -1.92 1.40
N ALA A 173 -18.54 -1.82 0.53
CA ALA A 173 -17.90 -2.99 -0.11
C ALA A 173 -17.36 -4.04 0.87
N THR A 174 -17.14 -3.67 2.13
CA THR A 174 -16.69 -4.57 3.21
C THR A 174 -17.65 -4.54 4.39
N GLN A 175 -18.92 -4.19 4.18
CA GLN A 175 -19.90 -4.17 5.24
C GLN A 175 -20.06 -5.59 5.83
N GLY A 176 -20.02 -5.69 7.16
CA GLY A 176 -20.04 -6.99 7.85
C GLY A 176 -18.68 -7.69 7.92
N LEU A 177 -17.64 -7.16 7.27
CA LEU A 177 -16.26 -7.64 7.43
C LEU A 177 -15.56 -6.82 8.51
N HIS A 178 -14.89 -7.47 9.45
CA HIS A 178 -14.07 -6.81 10.47
C HIS A 178 -12.69 -6.40 9.93
N VAL A 179 -12.59 -5.82 8.73
CA VAL A 179 -11.31 -5.50 8.05
C VAL A 179 -10.79 -4.07 8.32
N TRP A 180 -11.59 -3.27 9.01
CA TRP A 180 -11.24 -1.90 9.37
C TRP A 180 -10.65 -1.84 10.78
N PRO A 181 -9.47 -1.20 10.96
CA PRO A 181 -8.95 -0.90 12.28
C PRO A 181 -9.97 -0.11 13.13
N GLN A 182 -10.22 -0.60 14.34
CA GLN A 182 -11.02 0.11 15.35
C GLN A 182 -10.21 1.16 16.12
N ARG A 183 -8.88 1.15 15.96
CA ARG A 183 -7.95 2.12 16.55
C ARG A 183 -7.00 2.64 15.47
N PRO A 184 -6.86 3.97 15.32
CA PRO A 184 -7.67 5.01 15.95
C PRO A 184 -9.15 4.96 15.56
N ALA A 185 -10.02 5.52 16.40
CA ALA A 185 -11.48 5.45 16.22
C ALA A 185 -11.97 6.11 14.92
N ASN A 186 -11.24 7.11 14.41
CA ASN A 186 -11.54 7.81 13.16
C ASN A 186 -10.88 7.18 11.92
N PHE A 187 -10.19 6.03 12.03
CA PHE A 187 -9.43 5.42 10.93
C PHE A 187 -10.29 5.23 9.68
N ARG A 188 -11.44 4.57 9.82
CA ARG A 188 -12.35 4.31 8.70
C ARG A 188 -12.84 5.60 8.04
N HIS A 189 -13.27 6.56 8.85
CA HIS A 189 -13.79 7.84 8.35
C HIS A 189 -12.74 8.61 7.54
N ALA A 190 -11.50 8.71 8.05
CA ALA A 190 -10.43 9.41 7.35
C ALA A 190 -10.07 8.74 6.01
N ILE A 191 -10.00 7.41 5.97
CA ILE A 191 -9.74 6.67 4.73
C ILE A 191 -10.90 6.80 3.73
N GLU A 192 -12.14 6.66 4.17
CA GLU A 192 -13.32 6.81 3.30
C GLU A 192 -13.40 8.22 2.71
N GLN A 193 -13.11 9.27 3.50
CA GLN A 193 -13.06 10.64 3.03
C GLN A 193 -11.98 10.85 1.96
N TYR A 194 -10.76 10.37 2.19
CA TYR A 194 -9.69 10.43 1.20
C TYR A 194 -10.04 9.67 -0.08
N VAL A 195 -10.65 8.49 0.03
CA VAL A 195 -11.04 7.68 -1.12
C VAL A 195 -12.15 8.37 -1.92
N ALA A 196 -13.07 9.09 -1.28
CA ALA A 196 -14.06 9.90 -1.99
C ALA A 196 -13.40 11.00 -2.83
N GLU A 197 -12.45 11.74 -2.26
CA GLU A 197 -11.68 12.78 -2.96
C GLU A 197 -10.83 12.19 -4.11
N ALA A 198 -10.11 11.09 -3.85
CA ALA A 198 -9.30 10.41 -4.84
C ALA A 198 -10.14 9.87 -6.01
N ARG A 199 -11.35 9.36 -5.72
CA ARG A 199 -12.30 8.94 -6.78
C ARG A 199 -12.82 10.12 -7.59
N SER A 200 -13.05 11.29 -6.97
CA SER A 200 -13.42 12.48 -7.71
C SER A 200 -12.35 12.86 -8.73
N ILE A 201 -11.06 12.76 -8.34
CA ILE A 201 -9.93 12.98 -9.26
C ILE A 201 -9.92 11.94 -10.36
N LEU A 202 -10.09 10.65 -10.01
CA LEU A 202 -10.11 9.57 -10.99
C LEU A 202 -11.22 9.74 -12.03
N ASN A 203 -12.40 10.25 -11.64
CA ASN A 203 -13.51 10.49 -12.57
C ASN A 203 -13.24 11.65 -13.53
N ASP A 204 -12.32 12.55 -13.19
CA ASP A 204 -11.95 13.70 -14.02
C ASP A 204 -10.82 13.37 -15.02
N LEU A 205 -10.11 12.25 -14.81
CA LEU A 205 -9.07 11.74 -15.71
C LEU A 205 -9.67 10.86 -16.82
#